data_AF-A0A9C8FX37-F1
#
_entry.id   AF-A0A9C8FX37-F1
#
_cell.length_a   1.000
_cell.length_b   1.000
_cell.length_c   1.000
_cell.angle_alpha   90.00
_cell.angle_beta   90.00
_cell.angle_gamma   90.00
#
_symmetry.space_group_name_H-M   'P 1'
#
loop_
_entity.id
_entity.type
_entity.pdbx_description
1 polymer ?
#
loop_
_entity_poly.entity_id
_entity_poly.type
_entity_poly.pdbx_seq_one_letter_code
_entity_poly.pdbx_strand_id
1 'polypeptide(L)'
;MKNKLTFISIVLFVSLGLASGFAGGAQEAQGDFLSRLDTALENSGFSEKEVQQIIDAAGTRDWEGAEEADAELVAEALQLAKAERTELNAEQNAELALELALNATELRKENYDQSVVAQTIMNTVRNMIRQINEWKSGEGEENLGRMIRNTVRTEARKAAQSQEQKKGETARESAPEADKGSSSGSSARRADTPSTPGQ
;
A
#
# COMPACT_ATOMS: atom_id res chain seq x y z
N MET A 1 -35.98 60.41 -4.17
CA MET A 1 -34.87 60.50 -5.15
C MET A 1 -33.67 59.80 -4.50
N LYS A 2 -33.49 58.49 -4.67
CA LYS A 2 -32.55 57.82 -5.61
C LYS A 2 -31.13 58.42 -5.59
N ASN A 3 -30.30 58.00 -4.64
CA ASN A 3 -28.84 58.05 -4.81
C ASN A 3 -28.31 56.61 -4.86
N LYS A 4 -27.88 56.24 -6.07
CA LYS A 4 -27.14 55.03 -6.39
C LYS A 4 -25.75 55.17 -5.77
N LEU A 5 -25.33 54.27 -4.89
CA LEU A 5 -23.92 54.14 -4.54
C LEU A 5 -23.41 52.79 -5.06
N THR A 6 -22.47 52.94 -5.98
CA THR A 6 -21.82 51.96 -6.82
C THR A 6 -20.99 50.99 -5.99
N PHE A 7 -21.26 49.69 -6.09
CA PHE A 7 -20.38 48.62 -5.64
C PHE A 7 -19.18 48.56 -6.61
N ILE A 8 -17.98 48.87 -6.12
CA ILE A 8 -16.74 48.74 -6.89
C ILE A 8 -15.97 47.53 -6.36
N SER A 9 -15.79 46.56 -7.26
CA SER A 9 -15.00 45.35 -7.13
C SER A 9 -13.53 45.62 -6.82
N ILE A 10 -12.93 44.79 -5.97
CA ILE A 10 -11.50 44.42 -6.09
C ILE A 10 -11.41 42.91 -5.81
N VAL A 11 -11.55 42.10 -6.87
CA VAL A 11 -11.08 40.72 -6.89
C VAL A 11 -9.62 40.81 -7.31
N LEU A 12 -8.72 40.62 -6.34
CA LEU A 12 -7.28 40.63 -6.59
C LEU A 12 -6.84 39.20 -6.90
N PHE A 13 -6.89 38.87 -8.20
CA PHE A 13 -6.16 37.75 -8.78
C PHE A 13 -4.67 38.09 -8.72
N VAL A 14 -3.91 37.38 -7.89
CA VAL A 14 -2.45 37.31 -7.99
C VAL A 14 -2.10 35.93 -8.52
N SER A 15 -2.17 35.80 -9.84
CA SER A 15 -1.51 34.76 -10.61
C SER A 15 -0.07 35.23 -10.90
N LEU A 16 0.90 34.67 -10.20
CA LEU A 16 2.32 34.92 -10.47
C LEU A 16 3.15 33.68 -10.14
N GLY A 17 3.75 33.08 -11.17
CA GLY A 17 4.72 31.98 -11.02
C GLY A 17 4.93 31.16 -12.29
N LEU A 18 5.67 31.72 -13.25
CA LEU A 18 6.17 31.05 -14.45
C LEU A 18 7.20 29.95 -14.11
N ALA A 19 6.96 28.72 -14.58
CA ALA A 19 7.99 27.72 -14.85
C ALA A 19 7.56 26.87 -16.06
N SER A 20 7.74 27.45 -17.26
CA SER A 20 7.47 26.80 -18.54
C SER A 20 8.61 25.85 -18.91
N GLY A 21 8.28 24.56 -19.04
CA GLY A 21 9.08 23.57 -19.77
C GLY A 21 9.60 22.41 -18.92
N PHE A 22 8.71 21.61 -18.33
CA PHE A 22 8.83 20.16 -18.00
C PHE A 22 7.72 19.68 -17.04
N ALA A 23 6.92 20.59 -16.46
CA ALA A 23 5.92 20.26 -15.43
C ALA A 23 4.50 19.89 -15.94
N GLY A 24 4.24 19.91 -17.26
CA GLY A 24 2.90 19.62 -17.80
C GLY A 24 2.46 18.16 -17.66
N GLY A 25 3.40 17.21 -17.75
CA GLY A 25 3.08 15.79 -17.76
C GLY A 25 2.65 15.23 -16.41
N ALA A 26 3.28 15.67 -15.31
CA ALA A 26 2.93 15.18 -13.97
C ALA A 26 1.52 15.64 -13.54
N GLN A 27 1.18 16.89 -13.85
CA GLN A 27 -0.13 17.44 -13.50
C GLN A 27 -1.25 16.87 -14.37
N GLU A 28 -0.96 16.52 -15.63
CA GLU A 28 -1.89 15.82 -16.52
C GLU A 28 -2.09 14.35 -16.10
N ALA A 29 -1.01 13.65 -15.74
CA ALA A 29 -1.06 12.26 -15.26
C ALA A 29 -1.81 12.13 -13.92
N GLN A 30 -1.60 13.07 -12.99
CA GLN A 30 -2.39 13.15 -11.77
C GLN A 30 -3.89 13.37 -12.08
N GLY A 31 -4.19 14.29 -13.00
CA GLY A 31 -5.58 14.55 -13.42
C GLY A 31 -6.26 13.31 -13.99
N ASP A 32 -5.56 12.55 -14.84
CA ASP A 32 -6.05 11.30 -15.40
C ASP A 32 -6.31 10.24 -14.32
N PHE A 33 -5.37 10.05 -13.39
CA PHE A 33 -5.55 9.09 -12.30
C PHE A 33 -6.76 9.44 -11.42
N LEU A 34 -6.92 10.72 -11.02
CA LEU A 34 -8.04 11.14 -10.18
C LEU A 34 -9.38 10.98 -10.89
N SER A 35 -9.44 11.21 -12.21
CA SER A 35 -10.65 10.96 -12.99
C SER A 35 -11.01 9.46 -13.08
N ARG A 36 -10.00 8.59 -13.19
CA ARG A 36 -10.20 7.13 -13.12
C ARG A 36 -10.65 6.70 -11.72
N LEU A 37 -10.07 7.28 -10.67
CA LEU A 37 -10.45 6.99 -9.28
C LEU A 37 -11.87 7.44 -8.98
N ASP A 38 -12.29 8.63 -9.44
CA ASP A 38 -13.66 9.14 -9.34
C ASP A 38 -14.67 8.11 -9.88
N THR A 39 -14.47 7.70 -11.13
CA THR A 39 -15.30 6.67 -11.79
C THR A 39 -15.29 5.34 -11.03
N ALA A 40 -14.12 4.91 -10.55
CA ALA A 40 -13.98 3.66 -9.82
C ALA A 40 -14.73 3.69 -8.47
N LEU A 41 -14.68 4.81 -7.73
CA LEU A 41 -15.37 4.95 -6.45
C LEU A 41 -16.90 4.92 -6.62
N GLU A 42 -17.43 5.55 -7.66
CA GLU A 42 -18.86 5.46 -8.00
C GLU A 42 -19.27 3.99 -8.22
N ASN A 43 -18.47 3.24 -8.97
CA ASN A 43 -18.72 1.83 -9.26
C ASN A 43 -18.55 0.91 -8.03
N SER A 44 -17.73 1.32 -7.06
CA SER A 44 -17.50 0.59 -5.79
C SER A 44 -18.53 0.89 -4.70
N GLY A 45 -19.65 1.57 -5.01
CA GLY A 45 -20.76 1.77 -4.07
C GLY A 45 -20.55 2.89 -3.05
N PHE A 46 -19.68 3.86 -3.36
CA PHE A 46 -19.72 5.16 -2.69
C PHE A 46 -20.87 5.99 -3.24
N SER A 47 -21.50 6.79 -2.38
CA SER A 47 -22.48 7.77 -2.84
C SER A 47 -21.78 8.92 -3.55
N GLU A 48 -22.44 9.54 -4.53
CA GLU A 48 -21.94 10.71 -5.28
C GLU A 48 -21.35 11.79 -4.35
N LYS A 49 -22.01 12.05 -3.21
CA LYS A 49 -21.52 13.01 -2.21
C LYS A 49 -20.22 12.55 -1.55
N GLU A 50 -20.09 11.27 -1.19
CA GLU A 50 -18.85 10.73 -0.61
C GLU A 50 -17.72 10.79 -1.65
N VAL A 51 -18.01 10.41 -2.90
CA VAL A 51 -17.03 10.45 -4.00
C VAL A 51 -16.50 11.87 -4.18
N GLN A 52 -17.38 12.87 -4.34
CA GLN A 52 -16.96 14.27 -4.48
C GLN A 52 -16.06 14.73 -3.33
N GLN A 53 -16.43 14.39 -2.09
CA GLN A 53 -15.63 14.78 -0.92
C GLN A 53 -14.24 14.12 -0.92
N ILE A 54 -14.17 12.84 -1.30
CA ILE A 54 -12.89 12.11 -1.39
C ILE A 54 -12.03 12.69 -2.51
N ILE A 55 -12.60 12.96 -3.69
CA ILE A 55 -11.89 13.51 -4.84
C ILE A 55 -11.41 14.94 -4.57
N ASP A 56 -12.23 15.78 -3.94
CA ASP A 56 -11.83 17.13 -3.52
C ASP A 56 -10.63 17.07 -2.56
N ALA A 57 -10.68 16.18 -1.56
CA ALA A 57 -9.58 15.99 -0.63
C ALA A 57 -8.32 15.43 -1.33
N ALA A 58 -8.49 14.47 -2.26
CA ALA A 58 -7.42 13.90 -3.06
C ALA A 58 -6.76 14.94 -3.98
N GLY A 59 -7.52 15.88 -4.56
CA GLY A 59 -7.01 16.94 -5.42
C GLY A 59 -6.05 17.91 -4.73
N THR A 60 -6.03 17.93 -3.40
CA THR A 60 -5.08 18.75 -2.60
C THR A 60 -3.78 18.01 -2.25
N ARG A 61 -3.67 16.73 -2.61
CA ARG A 61 -2.52 15.87 -2.26
C ARG A 61 -1.54 15.78 -3.43
N ASP A 62 -0.31 15.41 -3.08
CA ASP A 62 0.76 15.11 -4.03
C ASP A 62 0.69 13.64 -4.44
N TRP A 63 0.41 13.40 -5.72
CA TRP A 63 0.27 12.07 -6.30
C TRP A 63 1.51 11.66 -7.12
N GLU A 64 2.62 12.40 -7.01
CA GLU A 64 3.86 12.06 -7.68
C GLU A 64 4.28 10.62 -7.36
N GLY A 65 4.39 9.79 -8.40
CA GLY A 65 4.77 8.38 -8.30
C GLY A 65 3.61 7.40 -8.05
N ALA A 66 2.36 7.86 -8.01
CA ALA A 66 1.15 7.06 -7.86
C ALA A 66 0.23 7.08 -9.09
N GLU A 67 0.52 7.88 -10.11
CA GLU A 67 -0.36 8.19 -11.25
C GLU A 67 -0.65 6.95 -12.11
N GLU A 68 0.30 6.02 -12.16
CA GLU A 68 0.15 4.77 -12.90
C GLU A 68 -0.65 3.73 -12.14
N ALA A 69 -1.02 3.96 -10.87
CA ALA A 69 -1.73 2.98 -10.06
C ALA A 69 -3.07 2.56 -10.69
N ASP A 70 -3.47 1.34 -10.36
CA ASP A 70 -4.78 0.81 -10.73
C ASP A 70 -5.84 1.45 -9.83
N ALA A 71 -6.63 2.36 -10.41
CA ALA A 71 -7.66 3.10 -9.71
C ALA A 71 -8.81 2.20 -9.22
N GLU A 72 -9.12 1.13 -9.95
CA GLU A 72 -10.16 0.16 -9.57
C GLU A 72 -9.71 -0.59 -8.32
N LEU A 73 -8.45 -1.06 -8.29
CA LEU A 73 -7.89 -1.70 -7.11
C LEU A 73 -7.90 -0.78 -5.88
N VAL A 74 -7.57 0.50 -6.06
CA VAL A 74 -7.60 1.48 -4.95
C VAL A 74 -9.03 1.70 -4.47
N ALA A 75 -10.01 1.84 -5.37
CA ALA A 75 -11.42 2.01 -5.01
C ALA A 75 -11.98 0.79 -4.28
N GLU A 76 -11.69 -0.43 -4.75
CA GLU A 76 -12.04 -1.68 -4.07
C GLU A 76 -11.44 -1.77 -2.67
N ALA A 77 -10.20 -1.32 -2.51
CA ALA A 77 -9.51 -1.30 -1.23
C ALA A 77 -10.16 -0.32 -0.24
N LEU A 78 -10.60 0.87 -0.71
CA LEU A 78 -11.38 1.80 0.11
C LEU A 78 -12.77 1.25 0.43
N GLN A 79 -13.42 0.57 -0.52
CA GLN A 79 -14.70 -0.10 -0.30
C GLN A 79 -14.59 -1.17 0.78
N LEU A 80 -13.50 -1.95 0.79
CA LEU A 80 -13.23 -2.93 1.85
C LEU A 80 -13.13 -2.25 3.22
N ALA A 81 -12.41 -1.13 3.33
CA ALA A 81 -12.33 -0.36 4.58
C ALA A 81 -13.70 0.13 5.04
N LYS A 82 -14.53 0.63 4.12
CA LYS A 82 -15.91 1.03 4.39
C LYS A 82 -16.79 -0.13 4.84
N ALA A 83 -16.71 -1.27 4.16
CA ALA A 83 -17.52 -2.47 4.44
C ALA A 83 -17.23 -3.05 5.83
N GLU A 84 -15.97 -3.00 6.26
CA GLU A 84 -15.52 -3.39 7.61
C GLU A 84 -15.82 -2.32 8.68
N ARG A 85 -16.73 -1.38 8.38
CA ARG A 85 -17.20 -0.31 9.27
C ARG A 85 -16.08 0.58 9.80
N THR A 86 -15.00 0.71 9.04
CA THR A 86 -13.97 1.70 9.36
C THR A 86 -14.48 3.07 8.93
N GLU A 87 -15.04 3.81 9.87
CA GLU A 87 -15.43 5.20 9.63
C GLU A 87 -14.17 6.05 9.42
N LEU A 88 -13.83 6.27 8.16
CA LEU A 88 -12.81 7.22 7.69
C LEU A 88 -13.52 8.43 7.10
N ASN A 89 -13.04 9.63 7.44
CA ASN A 89 -13.49 10.85 6.78
C ASN A 89 -12.87 10.99 5.38
N ALA A 90 -13.28 12.01 4.61
CA ALA A 90 -12.81 12.20 3.24
C ALA A 90 -11.28 12.39 3.16
N GLU A 91 -10.69 13.15 4.08
CA GLU A 91 -9.25 13.40 4.14
C GLU A 91 -8.46 12.11 4.40
N GLN A 92 -8.97 11.24 5.29
CA GLN A 92 -8.38 9.95 5.63
C GLN A 92 -8.53 8.94 4.50
N ASN A 93 -9.68 8.91 3.81
CA ASN A 93 -9.85 8.10 2.60
C ASN A 93 -8.90 8.54 1.49
N ALA A 94 -8.75 9.85 1.26
CA ALA A 94 -7.79 10.37 0.30
C ALA A 94 -6.33 10.04 0.68
N GLU A 95 -6.00 10.04 1.98
CA GLU A 95 -4.68 9.63 2.46
C GLU A 95 -4.40 8.15 2.21
N LEU A 96 -5.39 7.31 2.54
CA LEU A 96 -5.32 5.89 2.33
C LEU A 96 -5.19 5.58 0.84
N ALA A 97 -6.01 6.21 -0.01
CA ALA A 97 -5.95 6.04 -1.45
C ALA A 97 -4.56 6.34 -2.01
N LEU A 98 -3.95 7.46 -1.58
CA LEU A 98 -2.60 7.84 -1.98
C LEU A 98 -1.55 6.80 -1.56
N GLU A 99 -1.54 6.40 -0.30
CA GLU A 99 -0.53 5.43 0.19
C GLU A 99 -0.71 4.04 -0.46
N LEU A 100 -1.94 3.62 -0.75
CA LEU A 100 -2.20 2.38 -1.48
C LEU A 100 -1.73 2.49 -2.95
N ALA A 101 -1.97 3.61 -3.61
CA ALA A 101 -1.56 3.83 -4.99
C ALA A 101 -0.03 3.89 -5.14
N LEU A 102 0.66 4.56 -4.21
CA LEU A 102 2.12 4.58 -4.13
C LEU A 102 2.68 3.18 -3.95
N ASN A 103 2.15 2.43 -2.99
CA ASN A 103 2.57 1.05 -2.69
C ASN A 103 2.31 0.11 -3.88
N ALA A 104 1.14 0.19 -4.51
CA ALA A 104 0.84 -0.61 -5.71
C ALA A 104 1.80 -0.30 -6.87
N THR A 105 2.19 0.96 -7.01
CA THR A 105 3.16 1.38 -8.04
C THR A 105 4.58 0.93 -7.71
N GLU A 106 5.00 1.01 -6.45
CA GLU A 106 6.28 0.49 -5.96
C GLU A 106 6.41 -1.02 -6.23
N LEU A 107 5.40 -1.80 -5.85
CA LEU A 107 5.41 -3.25 -6.11
C LEU A 107 5.48 -3.59 -7.61
N ARG A 108 4.78 -2.85 -8.48
CA ARG A 108 4.89 -3.07 -9.93
C ARG A 108 6.27 -2.72 -10.47
N LYS A 109 6.90 -1.65 -9.96
CA LYS A 109 8.29 -1.28 -10.31
C LYS A 109 9.29 -2.37 -9.90
N GLU A 110 8.99 -3.13 -8.85
CA GLU A 110 9.76 -4.31 -8.42
C GLU A 110 9.42 -5.59 -9.22
N ASN A 111 8.64 -5.49 -10.29
CA ASN A 111 8.19 -6.58 -11.17
C ASN A 111 7.33 -7.63 -10.46
N TYR A 112 6.53 -7.24 -9.46
CA TYR A 112 5.48 -8.12 -8.93
C TYR A 112 4.29 -8.21 -9.89
N ASP A 113 3.72 -9.41 -10.00
CA ASP A 113 2.51 -9.64 -10.79
C ASP A 113 1.31 -8.88 -10.20
N GLN A 114 0.38 -8.47 -11.07
CA GLN A 114 -0.83 -7.72 -10.66
C GLN A 114 -1.64 -8.46 -9.58
N SER A 115 -1.70 -9.79 -9.63
CA SER A 115 -2.38 -10.61 -8.62
C SER A 115 -1.71 -10.52 -7.24
N VAL A 116 -0.37 -10.47 -7.20
CA VAL A 116 0.42 -10.30 -5.96
C VAL A 116 0.24 -8.89 -5.41
N VAL A 117 0.24 -7.88 -6.29
CA VAL A 117 -0.02 -6.49 -5.91
C VAL A 117 -1.40 -6.35 -5.27
N ALA A 118 -2.46 -6.84 -5.94
CA ALA A 118 -3.82 -6.79 -5.43
C ALA A 118 -3.96 -7.50 -4.08
N GLN A 119 -3.41 -8.71 -3.93
CA GLN A 119 -3.43 -9.44 -2.66
C GLN A 119 -2.70 -8.67 -1.55
N THR A 120 -1.56 -8.07 -1.85
CA THR A 120 -0.77 -7.30 -0.90
C THR A 120 -1.51 -6.06 -0.42
N ILE A 121 -2.10 -5.30 -1.35
CA ILE A 121 -2.91 -4.12 -1.06
C ILE A 121 -4.12 -4.48 -0.17
N MET A 122 -4.86 -5.53 -0.53
CA MET A 122 -6.03 -5.97 0.25
C MET A 122 -5.64 -6.47 1.65
N ASN A 123 -4.53 -7.18 1.78
CA ASN A 123 -4.02 -7.61 3.09
C ASN A 123 -3.55 -6.41 3.93
N THR A 124 -2.92 -5.43 3.31
CA THR A 124 -2.50 -4.18 3.95
C THR A 124 -3.71 -3.45 4.53
N VAL A 125 -4.79 -3.30 3.75
CA VAL A 125 -6.04 -2.69 4.23
C VAL A 125 -6.64 -3.47 5.39
N ARG A 126 -6.73 -4.80 5.32
CA ARG A 126 -7.24 -5.61 6.45
C ARG A 126 -6.41 -5.46 7.72
N ASN A 127 -5.08 -5.37 7.58
CA ASN A 127 -4.18 -5.17 8.72
C ASN A 127 -4.34 -3.78 9.31
N MET A 128 -4.46 -2.76 8.45
CA MET A 128 -4.74 -1.39 8.87
C MET A 128 -6.09 -1.28 9.59
N ILE A 129 -7.16 -1.85 9.06
CA ILE A 129 -8.49 -1.85 9.71
C ILE A 129 -8.41 -2.41 11.13
N ARG A 130 -7.68 -3.53 11.32
CA ARG A 130 -7.44 -4.10 12.65
C ARG A 130 -6.72 -3.11 13.58
N GLN A 131 -5.65 -2.47 13.11
CA GLN A 131 -4.91 -1.48 13.89
C GLN A 131 -5.77 -0.25 14.24
N ILE A 132 -6.61 0.21 13.31
CA ILE A 132 -7.52 1.33 13.55
C ILE A 132 -8.57 0.95 14.61
N ASN A 133 -9.12 -0.25 14.54
CA ASN A 133 -10.10 -0.72 15.53
C ASN A 133 -9.46 -0.91 16.91
N GLU A 134 -8.23 -1.44 16.97
CA GLU A 134 -7.44 -1.52 18.21
C GLU A 134 -7.17 -0.11 18.78
N TRP A 135 -6.74 0.83 17.94
CA TRP A 135 -6.49 2.22 18.33
C TRP A 135 -7.76 2.92 18.84
N LYS A 136 -8.89 2.77 18.16
CA LYS A 136 -10.19 3.32 18.58
C LYS A 136 -10.67 2.73 19.92
N SER A 137 -10.27 1.49 20.22
CA SER A 137 -10.62 0.82 21.49
C SER A 137 -9.69 1.18 22.66
N GLY A 138 -8.54 1.81 22.38
CA GLY A 138 -7.59 2.30 23.38
C GLY A 138 -7.59 3.83 23.52
N GLU A 139 -6.84 4.36 24.49
CA GLU A 139 -6.56 5.80 24.64
C GLU A 139 -5.52 6.27 23.60
N GLY A 140 -5.79 6.02 22.31
CA GLY A 140 -4.85 6.34 21.24
C GLY A 140 -4.65 7.85 21.07
N GLU A 141 -3.56 8.40 21.60
CA GLU A 141 -3.19 9.82 21.39
C GLU A 141 -2.62 10.12 19.99
N GLU A 142 -2.32 9.08 19.20
CA GLU A 142 -1.68 9.24 17.89
C GLU A 142 -2.66 9.69 16.78
N ASN A 143 -2.24 10.63 15.93
CA ASN A 143 -2.99 11.06 14.74
C ASN A 143 -3.20 9.90 13.74
N LEU A 144 -4.46 9.59 13.42
CA LEU A 144 -4.86 8.49 12.53
C LEU A 144 -4.21 8.53 11.14
N GLY A 145 -3.97 9.72 10.56
CA GLY A 145 -3.27 9.84 9.28
C GLY A 145 -1.81 9.35 9.36
N ARG A 146 -1.09 9.70 10.44
CA ARG A 146 0.26 9.15 10.68
C ARG A 146 0.24 7.63 10.81
N MET A 147 -0.76 7.09 11.51
CA MET A 147 -0.94 5.65 11.62
C MET A 147 -1.14 5.01 10.24
N ILE A 148 -2.07 5.52 9.42
CA ILE A 148 -2.33 5.00 8.06
C ILE A 148 -1.03 4.93 7.25
N ARG A 149 -0.26 6.03 7.17
CA ARG A 149 1.02 6.05 6.45
C ARG A 149 2.03 5.04 7.00
N ASN A 150 2.18 4.98 8.31
CA ASN A 150 3.13 4.08 8.95
C ASN A 150 2.77 2.61 8.72
N THR A 151 1.49 2.26 8.85
CA THR A 151 0.98 0.91 8.65
C THR A 151 1.13 0.48 7.21
N VAL A 152 0.67 1.30 6.24
CA VAL A 152 0.75 0.94 4.82
C VAL A 152 2.20 0.71 4.39
N ARG A 153 3.12 1.60 4.79
CA ARG A 153 4.56 1.45 4.47
C ARG A 153 5.20 0.24 5.16
N THR A 154 4.83 -0.06 6.40
CA THR A 154 5.37 -1.21 7.13
C THR A 154 4.92 -2.52 6.51
N GLU A 155 3.63 -2.62 6.17
CA GLU A 155 3.06 -3.80 5.53
C GLU A 155 3.57 -3.97 4.10
N ALA A 156 3.78 -2.88 3.34
CA ALA A 156 4.44 -2.89 2.03
C ALA A 156 5.81 -3.60 2.10
N ARG A 157 6.67 -3.11 3.00
CA ARG A 157 8.03 -3.64 3.18
C ARG A 157 8.02 -5.09 3.61
N LYS A 158 7.11 -5.44 4.51
CA LYS A 158 6.96 -6.82 4.98
C LYS A 158 6.51 -7.76 3.86
N ALA A 159 5.58 -7.32 3.01
CA ALA A 159 5.12 -8.09 1.87
C ALA A 159 6.26 -8.32 0.87
N ALA A 160 7.00 -7.27 0.52
CA ALA A 160 8.17 -7.35 -0.36
C ALA A 160 9.22 -8.36 0.18
N GLN A 161 9.61 -8.22 1.45
CA GLN A 161 10.57 -9.13 2.10
C GLN A 161 10.11 -10.58 2.14
N SER A 162 8.83 -10.83 2.41
CA SER A 162 8.29 -12.19 2.48
C SER A 162 8.29 -12.91 1.13
N GLN A 163 8.18 -12.17 0.03
CA GLN A 163 8.23 -12.73 -1.32
C GLN A 163 9.68 -13.01 -1.77
N GLU A 164 10.62 -12.14 -1.41
CA GLU A 164 12.05 -12.38 -1.64
C GLU A 164 12.54 -13.65 -0.93
N GLN A 165 12.11 -13.86 0.31
CA GLN A 165 12.44 -15.07 1.07
C GLN A 165 11.90 -16.33 0.41
N LYS A 166 10.65 -16.31 -0.07
CA LYS A 166 10.05 -17.44 -0.80
C LYS A 166 10.80 -17.75 -2.09
N LYS A 167 11.17 -16.74 -2.88
CA LYS A 167 11.99 -16.92 -4.10
C LYS A 167 13.35 -17.56 -3.77
N GLY A 168 14.00 -17.12 -2.69
CA GLY A 168 15.28 -17.68 -2.23
C GLY A 168 15.17 -19.12 -1.72
N GLU A 169 14.06 -19.48 -1.07
CA GLU A 169 13.82 -20.83 -0.54
C GLU A 169 13.52 -21.82 -1.68
N THR A 170 12.68 -21.44 -2.65
CA THR A 170 12.43 -22.26 -3.86
C THR A 170 13.70 -22.47 -4.70
N ALA A 171 14.58 -21.46 -4.78
CA ALA A 171 15.86 -21.58 -5.48
C ALA A 171 16.85 -22.51 -4.76
N ARG A 172 16.79 -22.57 -3.41
CA ARG A 172 17.60 -23.51 -2.61
C ARG A 172 17.07 -24.94 -2.67
N GLU A 173 15.75 -25.12 -2.73
CA GLU A 173 15.11 -26.43 -2.85
C GLU A 173 15.22 -27.02 -4.27
N SER A 174 15.31 -26.16 -5.29
CA SER A 174 15.48 -26.56 -6.70
C SER A 174 16.94 -26.74 -7.14
N ALA A 175 17.91 -26.49 -6.25
CA ALA A 175 19.31 -26.79 -6.52
C ALA A 175 19.48 -28.33 -6.50
N PRO A 176 19.89 -28.97 -7.61
CA PRO A 176 20.10 -30.41 -7.61
C PRO A 176 21.19 -30.75 -6.60
N GLU A 177 20.87 -31.70 -5.70
CA GLU A 177 21.88 -32.46 -4.95
C GLU A 177 22.86 -33.07 -5.97
N ALA A 178 23.91 -32.32 -6.27
CA ALA A 178 25.01 -32.80 -7.08
C ALA A 178 25.85 -33.76 -6.23
N ASP A 179 25.41 -35.01 -6.30
CA ASP A 179 26.20 -36.24 -6.36
C ASP A 179 27.21 -36.58 -5.25
N LYS A 180 27.16 -37.86 -4.90
CA LYS A 180 27.88 -38.56 -3.84
C LYS A 180 29.33 -38.80 -4.23
N GLY A 181 30.25 -38.33 -3.40
CA GLY A 181 31.60 -38.88 -3.29
C GLY A 181 31.67 -40.01 -2.26
N SER A 182 31.30 -41.21 -2.66
CA SER A 182 31.52 -42.46 -1.92
C SER A 182 33.01 -42.74 -1.70
N SER A 183 33.42 -42.98 -0.44
CA SER A 183 34.67 -43.66 -0.10
C SER A 183 34.41 -44.69 1.00
N SER A 184 34.13 -45.89 0.53
CA SER A 184 34.18 -47.17 1.24
C SER A 184 35.46 -47.32 2.06
N GLY A 185 35.31 -47.77 3.31
CA GLY A 185 36.40 -48.10 4.24
C GLY A 185 35.95 -49.14 5.26
N SER A 186 35.57 -50.32 4.75
CA SER A 186 35.22 -51.50 5.52
C SER A 186 36.42 -52.05 6.31
N SER A 187 36.27 -52.31 7.61
CA SER A 187 36.91 -53.41 8.38
C SER A 187 36.46 -53.31 9.84
N ALA A 188 35.46 -54.09 10.27
CA ALA A 188 35.63 -55.45 10.80
C ALA A 188 36.47 -55.48 12.10
N ARG A 189 35.82 -55.77 13.24
CA ARG A 189 36.00 -57.02 14.01
C ARG A 189 35.59 -56.89 15.50
N ARG A 190 34.80 -57.89 15.88
CA ARG A 190 34.84 -58.70 17.11
C ARG A 190 34.43 -58.08 18.45
N ALA A 191 33.30 -58.62 18.90
CA ALA A 191 32.97 -59.03 20.26
C ALA A 191 34.18 -59.36 21.15
N ASP A 192 34.11 -58.93 22.41
CA ASP A 192 34.23 -59.80 23.60
C ASP A 192 33.82 -59.02 24.86
N THR A 193 32.66 -59.37 25.42
CA THR A 193 32.48 -59.51 26.88
C THR A 193 33.02 -60.91 27.27
N PRO A 194 33.34 -61.29 28.53
CA PRO A 194 32.94 -60.70 29.82
C PRO A 194 34.04 -60.78 30.94
N SER A 195 33.63 -60.46 32.19
CA SER A 195 34.03 -61.09 33.48
C SER A 195 34.74 -60.16 34.49
N THR A 196 34.09 -59.62 35.54
CA THR A 196 33.68 -60.15 36.89
C THR A 196 34.52 -59.46 38.02
N PRO A 197 34.29 -59.64 39.34
CA PRO A 197 34.12 -58.54 40.30
C PRO A 197 35.18 -58.50 41.43
N GLY A 198 35.08 -57.50 42.32
CA GLY A 198 35.64 -57.54 43.67
C GLY A 198 36.86 -56.65 43.89
N GLN A 199 36.69 -55.58 44.67
CA GLN A 199 36.87 -55.55 46.12
C GLN A 199 35.98 -54.47 46.73
#